data_AF-A0A0N0PCM9-F1
#
_entry.id   AF-A0A0N0PCM9-F1
#
_cell.length_a   1.000
_cell.length_b   1.000
_cell.length_c   1.000
_cell.angle_alpha   90.00
_cell.angle_beta   90.00
_cell.angle_gamma   90.00
#
_symmetry.space_group_name_H-M   'P 1'
#
loop_
_entity.id
_entity.type
_entity.pdbx_description
1 polymer ?
#
loop_
_entity_poly.entity_id
_entity_poly.type
_entity_poly.pdbx_seq_one_letter_code
_entity_poly.pdbx_strand_id
1 'polypeptide(L)'
;YGLPHIYSDLLNFAARHLVMGRRLVCWYPLVRDEYKEDELPCHPCLRLVGNSEQVLSKLTARRLLTYEKVHDDVPNMPVDPNSAAHNFREKYFSIGEISRKERKERKAAEIAANAAAMALAHKHRNNLKYK
;
A
#
# COMPACT_ATOMS: atom_id res chain seq x y z
N TYR A 1 10.06 -14.95 5.99
CA TYR A 1 8.60 -15.19 5.99
C TYR A 1 7.90 -13.86 5.76
N GLY A 2 7.24 -13.67 4.61
CA GLY A 2 6.71 -12.37 4.16
C GLY A 2 5.22 -12.41 3.83
N LEU A 3 4.67 -11.28 3.37
CA LEU A 3 3.27 -11.14 2.99
C LEU A 3 2.79 -12.24 2.01
N PRO A 4 3.56 -12.65 1.00
CA PRO A 4 3.07 -13.65 0.05
C PRO A 4 2.98 -15.05 0.66
N HIS A 5 3.85 -15.35 1.64
CA HIS A 5 3.88 -16.64 2.32
C HIS A 5 2.66 -16.79 3.24
N ILE A 6 2.30 -15.74 3.99
CA ILE A 6 1.12 -15.77 4.87
C ILE A 6 -0.18 -15.92 4.07
N TYR A 7 -0.32 -15.30 2.90
CA TYR A 7 -1.50 -15.52 2.05
C TYR A 7 -1.50 -16.89 1.38
N SER A 8 -0.33 -17.39 0.95
CA SER A 8 -0.21 -18.77 0.46
C SER A 8 -0.69 -19.77 1.51
N ASP A 9 -0.21 -19.67 2.74
CA ASP A 9 -0.63 -20.54 3.85
C ASP A 9 -2.13 -20.37 4.18
N LEU A 10 -2.64 -19.13 4.21
CA LEU A 10 -4.04 -18.84 4.49
C LEU A 10 -4.99 -19.41 3.42
N LEU A 11 -4.65 -19.25 2.14
CA LEU A 11 -5.46 -19.78 1.04
C LEU A 11 -5.41 -21.30 0.99
N ASN A 12 -4.26 -21.92 1.24
CA ASN A 12 -4.13 -23.37 1.38
C ASN A 12 -4.97 -23.90 2.56
N PHE A 13 -4.92 -23.22 3.70
CA PHE A 13 -5.73 -23.55 4.87
C PHE A 13 -7.23 -23.47 4.54
N ALA A 14 -7.67 -22.38 3.92
CA ALA A 14 -9.06 -22.21 3.53
C ALA A 14 -9.51 -23.26 2.49
N ALA A 15 -8.69 -23.58 1.50
CA ALA A 15 -8.99 -24.62 0.51
C ALA A 15 -9.19 -26.01 1.15
N ARG A 16 -8.37 -26.35 2.15
CA ARG A 16 -8.46 -27.63 2.87
C ARG A 16 -9.65 -27.71 3.82
N HIS A 17 -10.00 -26.60 4.49
CA HIS A 17 -10.92 -26.65 5.63
C HIS A 17 -12.31 -26.06 5.36
N LEU A 18 -12.48 -25.22 4.33
CA LEU A 18 -13.81 -24.73 3.97
C LEU A 18 -14.64 -25.87 3.36
N VAL A 19 -15.93 -25.87 3.68
CA VAL A 19 -16.92 -26.66 2.94
C VAL A 19 -17.16 -25.99 1.58
N MET A 20 -17.46 -26.78 0.55
CA MET A 20 -17.84 -26.27 -0.77
C MET A 20 -18.91 -25.17 -0.71
N GLY A 21 -18.71 -24.10 -1.49
CA GLY A 21 -19.57 -22.91 -1.51
C GLY A 21 -19.42 -21.97 -0.31
N ARG A 22 -18.56 -22.29 0.68
CA ARG A 22 -18.26 -21.39 1.80
C ARG A 22 -17.13 -20.44 1.48
N ARG A 23 -16.99 -19.40 2.30
CA ARG A 23 -16.19 -18.23 1.97
C ARG A 23 -15.11 -17.92 3.01
N LEU A 24 -13.95 -17.52 2.51
CA LEU A 24 -12.90 -16.83 3.26
C LEU A 24 -13.01 -15.33 2.99
N VAL A 25 -12.98 -14.51 4.03
CA VAL A 25 -12.89 -13.05 3.90
C VAL A 25 -11.64 -12.58 4.62
N CYS A 26 -10.77 -11.83 3.94
CA CYS A 26 -9.55 -11.32 4.53
C CYS A 26 -9.17 -9.94 3.98
N TRP A 27 -8.46 -9.15 4.80
CA TRP A 27 -7.87 -7.90 4.35
C TRP A 27 -6.54 -8.16 3.65
N TYR A 28 -6.29 -7.46 2.54
CA TYR A 28 -5.04 -7.47 1.78
C TYR A 28 -4.43 -6.06 1.70
N PRO A 29 -3.23 -5.82 2.25
CA PRO A 29 -2.60 -4.50 2.22
C PRO A 29 -1.86 -4.27 0.91
N LEU A 30 -1.95 -3.05 0.36
CA LEU A 30 -1.28 -2.71 -0.90
C LEU A 30 -0.90 -1.22 -1.01
N VAL A 31 0.05 -0.94 -1.91
CA VAL A 31 0.35 0.42 -2.37
C VAL A 31 -0.63 0.75 -3.49
N ARG A 32 -1.34 1.87 -3.36
CA ARG A 32 -2.51 2.16 -4.18
C ARG A 32 -2.17 2.31 -5.67
N ASP A 33 -1.06 2.99 -5.96
CA ASP A 33 -0.60 3.25 -7.33
C ASP A 33 0.01 2.01 -8.03
N GLU A 34 0.25 0.95 -7.28
CA GLU A 34 0.83 -0.31 -7.78
C GLU A 34 -0.22 -1.43 -7.86
N TYR A 35 -1.48 -1.14 -7.57
CA TYR A 35 -2.51 -2.16 -7.56
C TYR A 35 -2.73 -2.74 -8.97
N LYS A 36 -2.62 -4.07 -9.06
CA LYS A 36 -3.14 -4.83 -10.19
C LYS A 36 -3.90 -6.04 -9.68
N GLU A 37 -5.03 -6.34 -10.32
CA GLU A 37 -5.95 -7.38 -9.86
C GLU A 37 -5.41 -8.79 -10.09
N ASP A 38 -4.61 -8.96 -11.15
CA ASP A 38 -3.89 -10.19 -11.52
C ASP A 38 -2.74 -10.54 -10.57
N GLU A 39 -2.27 -9.57 -9.78
CA GLU A 39 -1.23 -9.78 -8.76
C GLU A 39 -1.83 -10.16 -7.38
N LEU A 40 -3.16 -10.21 -7.25
CA LEU A 40 -3.81 -10.63 -6.02
C LEU A 40 -3.56 -12.12 -5.73
N PRO A 41 -3.45 -12.51 -4.44
CA PRO A 41 -3.22 -13.90 -4.09
C PRO A 41 -4.40 -14.76 -4.57
N CYS A 42 -4.08 -15.87 -5.23
CA CYS A 42 -5.05 -16.78 -5.82
C CYS A 42 -4.75 -18.24 -5.47
N HIS A 43 -5.77 -19.09 -5.55
CA HIS A 43 -5.65 -20.53 -5.30
C HIS A 43 -6.66 -21.29 -6.19
N PRO A 44 -6.30 -22.41 -6.84
CA PRO A 44 -7.19 -23.11 -7.79
C PRO A 44 -8.57 -23.50 -7.22
N CYS A 45 -8.62 -23.92 -5.96
CA CYS A 45 -9.88 -24.25 -5.26
C CYS A 45 -10.71 -23.05 -4.81
N LEU A 46 -10.19 -21.83 -4.90
CA LEU A 46 -10.80 -20.63 -4.34
C LEU A 46 -11.01 -19.58 -5.44
N ARG A 47 -12.27 -19.22 -5.68
CA ARG A 47 -12.62 -18.14 -6.61
C ARG A 47 -12.78 -16.83 -5.86
N LEU A 48 -12.10 -15.77 -6.30
CA LEU A 48 -12.35 -14.42 -5.80
C LEU A 48 -13.74 -13.96 -6.27
N VAL A 49 -14.66 -13.74 -5.34
CA VAL A 49 -16.05 -13.32 -5.61
C VAL A 49 -16.36 -11.91 -5.10
N GLY A 50 -15.44 -11.29 -4.37
CA GLY A 50 -15.57 -9.93 -3.88
C GLY A 50 -14.22 -9.27 -3.65
N ASN A 51 -14.11 -8.00 -4.05
CA ASN A 51 -12.89 -7.21 -3.99
C ASN A 51 -13.24 -5.74 -3.75
N SER A 52 -13.20 -5.30 -2.49
CA SER A 52 -13.59 -3.94 -2.10
C SER A 52 -12.41 -3.14 -1.58
N GLU A 53 -12.12 -1.98 -2.18
CA GLU A 53 -11.06 -1.08 -1.70
C GLU A 53 -11.50 -0.28 -0.46
N GLN A 54 -10.59 -0.17 0.51
CA GLN A 54 -10.63 0.82 1.56
C GLN A 54 -9.35 1.65 1.53
N VAL A 55 -9.48 2.92 1.20
CA VAL A 55 -8.38 3.89 1.21
C VAL A 55 -8.02 4.24 2.65
N LEU A 56 -6.73 4.11 3.00
CA LEU A 56 -6.21 4.50 4.32
C LEU A 56 -5.47 5.83 4.27
N SER A 57 -4.76 6.08 3.17
CA SER A 57 -4.06 7.34 2.89
C SER A 57 -3.98 7.59 1.38
N LYS A 58 -3.30 8.66 0.97
CA LYS A 58 -3.03 8.92 -0.45
C LYS A 58 -2.30 7.76 -1.14
N LEU A 59 -1.39 7.09 -0.43
CA LEU A 59 -0.46 6.11 -1.01
C LEU A 59 -0.80 4.66 -0.63
N THR A 60 -1.57 4.47 0.43
CA THR A 60 -1.83 3.14 1.00
C THR A 60 -3.32 2.85 1.05
N ALA A 61 -3.67 1.64 0.66
CA ALA A 61 -5.03 1.13 0.73
C ALA A 61 -5.00 -0.32 1.21
N ARG A 62 -6.16 -0.84 1.58
CA ARG A 62 -6.37 -2.26 1.83
C ARG A 62 -7.59 -2.74 1.06
N ARG A 63 -7.57 -3.98 0.58
CA ARG A 63 -8.72 -4.59 -0.09
C ARG A 63 -9.33 -5.67 0.77
N LEU A 64 -10.65 -5.66 0.91
CA LEU A 64 -11.40 -6.76 1.50
C LEU A 64 -11.64 -7.79 0.40
N LEU A 65 -10.90 -8.88 0.46
CA LEU A 65 -10.99 -9.97 -0.51
C LEU A 65 -11.94 -11.04 0.03
N THR A 66 -12.86 -11.47 -0.80
CA THR A 66 -13.80 -12.56 -0.49
C THR A 66 -13.58 -13.69 -1.48
N TYR A 67 -13.15 -14.83 -0.98
CA TYR A 67 -12.96 -16.05 -1.76
C TYR A 67 -14.05 -17.05 -1.45
N GLU A 68 -14.54 -17.76 -2.46
CA GLU A 68 -15.49 -18.86 -2.33
C GLU A 68 -14.83 -20.17 -2.75
N LYS A 69 -15.02 -21.22 -1.96
CA LYS A 69 -14.51 -22.56 -2.32
C LYS A 69 -15.34 -23.16 -3.44
N VAL A 70 -14.67 -23.45 -4.55
CA VAL A 70 -15.25 -23.96 -5.80
C VAL A 70 -14.72 -25.35 -6.21
N HIS A 71 -13.70 -25.87 -5.52
CA HIS A 71 -13.15 -27.20 -5.77
C HIS A 71 -12.64 -27.86 -4.49
N ASP A 72 -12.70 -29.19 -4.39
CA ASP A 72 -12.19 -29.97 -3.25
C ASP A 72 -10.81 -30.59 -3.51
N ASP A 73 -10.44 -30.81 -4.77
CA ASP A 73 -9.07 -31.24 -5.11
C ASP A 73 -8.08 -30.11 -4.82
N VAL A 74 -7.54 -30.10 -3.62
CA VAL A 74 -6.39 -29.28 -3.25
C VAL A 74 -5.20 -29.85 -4.00
N PRO A 75 -4.67 -29.20 -5.05
CA PRO A 75 -3.46 -29.68 -5.68
C PRO A 75 -2.37 -29.67 -4.62
N ASN A 76 -1.56 -30.72 -4.53
CA ASN A 76 -0.35 -30.74 -3.68
C ASN A 76 0.73 -29.76 -4.18
N MET A 77 0.36 -28.80 -5.03
CA MET A 77 1.25 -27.79 -5.56
C MET A 77 1.36 -26.64 -4.54
N PRO A 78 2.58 -26.26 -4.14
CA PRO A 78 2.77 -25.05 -3.36
C PRO A 78 2.24 -23.88 -4.20
N VAL A 79 1.24 -23.17 -3.66
CA VAL A 79 0.81 -21.87 -4.20
C VAL A 79 2.06 -21.00 -4.26
N ASP A 80 2.46 -20.61 -5.48
CA ASP A 80 3.69 -19.87 -5.72
C ASP A 80 3.72 -18.61 -4.85
N PRO A 81 4.58 -18.56 -3.81
CA PRO A 81 4.68 -17.37 -2.97
C PRO A 81 5.15 -16.15 -3.76
N ASN A 82 5.78 -16.32 -4.93
CA ASN A 82 6.25 -15.20 -5.74
C ASN A 82 5.19 -14.65 -6.71
N SER A 83 4.03 -15.31 -6.86
CA SER A 83 2.91 -14.80 -7.67
C SER A 83 2.44 -13.42 -7.20
N ALA A 84 2.54 -13.16 -5.90
CA ALA A 84 2.22 -11.88 -5.28
C ALA A 84 3.54 -11.19 -4.87
N ALA A 85 4.32 -10.68 -5.82
CA ALA A 85 5.58 -9.99 -5.54
C ALA A 85 5.34 -8.67 -4.79
N HIS A 86 5.14 -8.72 -3.47
CA HIS A 86 4.83 -7.53 -2.67
C HIS A 86 5.79 -7.34 -1.50
N ASN A 87 6.76 -6.45 -1.72
CA ASN A 87 7.52 -5.77 -0.68
C ASN A 87 6.67 -4.66 0.00
N PHE A 88 5.37 -4.90 0.21
CA PHE A 88 4.45 -3.92 0.79
C PHE A 88 5.00 -3.36 2.10
N ARG A 89 5.53 -4.23 2.96
CA ARG A 89 6.09 -3.84 4.26
C ARG A 89 7.21 -2.80 4.09
N GLU A 90 8.19 -3.09 3.25
CA GLU A 90 9.32 -2.19 2.99
C GLU A 90 8.84 -0.88 2.39
N LYS A 91 8.03 -0.95 1.31
CA LYS A 91 7.47 0.24 0.65
C LYS A 91 6.65 1.10 1.62
N TYR A 92 5.80 0.49 2.43
CA TYR A 92 4.97 1.19 3.42
C TYR A 92 5.83 2.01 4.39
N PHE A 93 6.92 1.42 4.91
CA PHE A 93 7.82 2.12 5.81
C PHE A 93 8.66 3.19 5.09
N SER A 94 9.21 2.89 3.92
CA SER A 94 9.99 3.84 3.12
C SER A 94 9.16 5.05 2.67
N ILE A 95 7.91 4.84 2.27
CA ILE A 95 6.96 5.90 1.91
C ILE A 95 6.73 6.85 3.09
N GLY A 96 6.58 6.30 4.29
CA GLY A 96 6.45 7.10 5.51
C GLY A 96 7.66 8.00 5.76
N GLU A 97 8.87 7.52 5.46
CA GLU A 97 10.10 8.29 5.57
C GLU A 97 10.21 9.39 4.50
N ILE A 98 9.89 9.06 3.24
CA ILE A 98 9.87 10.01 2.12
C ILE A 98 8.91 11.16 2.42
N SER A 99 7.68 10.85 2.84
CA SER A 99 6.66 11.86 3.18
C SER A 99 7.11 12.80 4.32
N ARG A 100 7.81 12.27 5.33
CA ARG A 100 8.38 13.09 6.42
C ARG A 100 9.49 14.00 5.90
N LYS A 101 10.38 13.49 5.04
CA LYS A 101 11.48 14.25 4.43
C LYS A 101 10.94 15.39 3.56
N GLU A 102 10.01 15.10 2.64
CA GLU A 102 9.35 16.11 1.80
C GLU A 102 8.67 17.20 2.63
N ARG A 103 7.98 16.83 3.72
CA ARG A 103 7.33 17.81 4.61
C ARG A 103 8.34 18.71 5.31
N LYS A 104 9.52 18.18 5.68
CA LYS A 104 10.61 18.95 6.29
C LYS A 104 11.24 19.91 5.28
N GLU A 105 11.50 19.44 4.07
CA GLU A 105 12.06 20.24 2.97
C GLU A 105 11.10 21.37 2.56
N ARG A 106 9.80 21.08 2.40
CA ARG A 106 8.80 22.11 2.09
C ARG A 106 8.74 23.21 3.14
N LYS A 107 8.75 22.84 4.42
CA LYS A 107 8.79 23.83 5.53
C LYS A 107 10.07 24.64 5.51
N ALA A 108 11.23 24.01 5.26
CA ALA A 108 12.50 24.72 5.19
C ALA A 108 12.54 25.70 4.01
N ALA A 109 12.04 25.30 2.84
CA ALA A 109 11.94 26.17 1.67
C ALA A 109 11.01 27.37 1.91
N GLU A 110 9.87 27.15 2.59
CA GLU A 110 8.93 28.22 2.95
C GLU A 110 9.55 29.22 3.94
N ILE A 111 10.27 28.73 4.95
CA ILE A 111 11.00 29.59 5.90
C ILE A 111 12.09 30.39 5.18
N ALA A 112 12.85 29.77 4.28
CA ALA A 112 13.88 30.43 3.51
C ALA A 112 13.31 31.52 2.58
N ALA A 113 12.19 31.23 1.89
CA ALA A 113 11.50 32.18 1.03
C ALA A 113 10.97 33.39 1.82
N ASN A 114 10.36 33.14 2.99
CA ASN A 114 9.87 34.19 3.87
C ASN A 114 11.02 35.07 4.41
N ALA A 115 12.14 34.46 4.80
CA ALA A 115 13.33 35.19 5.24
C ALA A 115 13.92 36.06 4.12
N ALA A 116 14.00 35.53 2.90
CA ALA A 116 14.46 36.26 1.72
C ALA A 116 13.57 37.47 1.40
N ALA A 117 12.24 37.28 1.43
CA ALA A 117 11.27 38.35 1.22
C ALA A 117 11.41 39.48 2.26
N MET A 118 11.57 39.12 3.54
CA MET A 118 11.79 40.10 4.63
C MET A 118 13.09 40.89 4.46
N ALA A 119 14.19 40.22 4.07
CA ALA A 119 15.46 40.89 3.81
C ALA A 119 15.37 41.87 2.63
N LEU A 120 14.65 41.50 1.57
CA LEU A 120 14.45 42.33 0.38
C LEU A 120 13.60 43.57 0.69
N ALA A 121 12.52 43.39 1.48
CA ALA A 121 11.71 44.48 1.99
C ALA A 121 12.51 45.45 2.89
N HIS A 122 13.37 44.93 3.77
CA HIS A 122 14.23 45.75 4.61
C HIS A 122 15.24 46.58 3.78
N LYS A 123 15.85 45.97 2.75
CA LYS A 123 16.76 46.66 1.83
C LYS A 123 16.05 47.76 1.03
N HIS A 124 14.84 47.50 0.56
CA HIS A 124 14.04 48.50 -0.16
C HIS A 124 13.68 49.69 0.73
N ARG A 125 13.29 49.44 1.99
CA ARG A 125 12.94 50.47 2.97
C ARG A 125 14.15 51.33 3.37
N ASN A 126 15.34 50.75 3.47
CA ASN A 126 16.56 51.52 3.74
C ASN A 126 16.99 52.37 2.54
N ASN A 127 16.91 51.85 1.31
CA ASN A 127 17.21 52.65 0.12
C ASN A 127 16.28 53.85 -0.07
N LEU A 128 15.03 53.80 0.40
CA LEU A 128 14.13 54.96 0.40
C LEU A 128 14.43 55.99 1.50
N LYS A 129 15.13 55.59 2.58
CA LYS A 129 15.47 56.49 3.70
C LYS A 129 16.75 57.30 3.48
N TYR A 130 17.60 56.87 2.56
CA TYR A 130 18.89 57.52 2.24
C TYR A 130 18.92 58.16 0.85
N LYS A 131 17.75 58.36 0.24
CA LYS A 131 17.51 59.27 -0.90
C LYS A 131 16.78 60.49 -0.39
#